data_AF-A0A1D9MIF8-F1
#
_entry.id   AF-A0A1D9MIF8-F1
#
_cell.length_a   1.000
_cell.length_b   1.000
_cell.length_c   1.000
_cell.angle_alpha   90.00
_cell.angle_beta   90.00
_cell.angle_gamma   90.00
#
_symmetry.space_group_name_H-M   'P 1'
#
loop_
_entity.id
_entity.type
_entity.pdbx_description
1 polymer ?
#
loop_
_entity_poly.entity_id
_entity_poly.type
_entity_poly.pdbx_seq_one_letter_code
_entity_poly.pdbx_strand_id
1 'polypeptide(L)'
;MTSNDNEKTAILFVSRGGGIASCAALLARHAAHLKEIEAFAAYTNTQMQEPDELLEQVMSEDGLDLATIVPLALGKDLLDYCQVVVTLGGVKAEDVGEHPKVLHWDLPSTDGQDIVTIRKIFEDLRWKVKELVDGI
;
A
#
# COMPACT_ATOMS: atom_id res chain seq x y z
N MET A 1 0.47 19.49 -30.64
CA MET A 1 -0.11 19.48 -29.30
C MET A 1 0.67 18.44 -28.52
N THR A 2 1.62 18.91 -27.72
CA THR A 2 2.52 18.12 -26.89
C THR A 2 1.69 17.51 -25.75
N SER A 3 1.50 16.20 -25.76
CA SER A 3 0.94 15.51 -24.60
C SER A 3 1.98 15.53 -23.48
N ASN A 4 1.53 15.98 -22.32
CA ASN A 4 2.22 16.37 -21.10
C ASN A 4 3.53 15.64 -20.75
N ASP A 5 4.49 16.46 -20.36
CA ASP A 5 5.66 16.12 -19.55
C ASP A 5 5.24 15.44 -18.22
N ASN A 6 5.86 14.30 -17.89
CA ASN A 6 6.05 13.76 -16.54
C ASN A 6 4.82 13.75 -15.60
N GLU A 7 3.79 12.98 -15.92
CA GLU A 7 2.66 12.78 -15.00
C GLU A 7 3.09 11.87 -13.84
N LYS A 8 3.39 12.50 -12.70
CA LYS A 8 3.59 11.87 -11.39
C LYS A 8 2.48 10.84 -11.13
N THR A 9 2.84 9.59 -10.91
CA THR A 9 1.86 8.51 -10.68
C THR A 9 1.60 8.35 -9.19
N ALA A 10 0.37 8.61 -8.76
CA ALA A 10 -0.10 8.38 -7.41
C ALA A 10 -0.77 7.00 -7.27
N ILE A 11 -0.31 6.22 -6.29
CA ILE A 11 -0.79 4.89 -5.94
C ILE A 11 -1.45 4.95 -4.57
N LEU A 12 -2.66 4.42 -4.43
CA LEU A 12 -3.34 4.25 -3.16
C LEU A 12 -3.38 2.79 -2.77
N PHE A 13 -2.80 2.44 -1.62
CA PHE A 13 -2.97 1.13 -0.98
C PHE A 13 -4.09 1.20 0.05
N VAL A 14 -5.05 0.28 -0.04
CA VAL A 14 -6.24 0.26 0.81
C VAL A 14 -6.33 -1.07 1.55
N SER A 15 -6.45 -1.01 2.87
CA SER A 15 -6.76 -2.17 3.72
C SER A 15 -7.86 -1.83 4.73
N ARG A 16 -8.33 -2.84 5.49
CA ARG A 16 -9.28 -2.57 6.58
C ARG A 16 -8.65 -1.74 7.69
N GLY A 17 -7.35 -1.93 7.92
CA GLY A 17 -6.54 -1.36 8.99
C GLY A 17 -5.24 -2.16 9.12
N GLY A 18 -4.64 -2.16 10.31
CA GLY A 18 -3.60 -3.12 10.69
C GLY A 18 -2.25 -2.93 10.00
N GLY A 19 -1.94 -1.73 9.50
CA GLY A 19 -0.61 -1.37 9.02
C GLY A 19 -0.21 -1.89 7.63
N ILE A 20 -0.81 -2.97 7.11
CA ILE A 20 -0.33 -3.60 5.87
C ILE A 20 -0.37 -2.68 4.63
N ALA A 21 -1.37 -1.80 4.50
CA ALA A 21 -1.40 -0.80 3.43
C ALA A 21 -0.31 0.27 3.61
N SER A 22 0.05 0.61 4.85
CA SER A 22 1.18 1.52 5.14
C SER A 22 2.51 0.89 4.78
N CYS A 23 2.69 -0.41 5.08
CA CYS A 23 3.86 -1.18 4.64
C CYS A 23 3.99 -1.17 3.12
N ALA A 24 2.90 -1.47 2.41
CA ALA A 24 2.88 -1.46 0.94
C ALA A 24 3.23 -0.08 0.36
N ALA A 25 2.67 0.99 0.92
CA ALA A 25 2.96 2.35 0.50
C ALA A 25 4.44 2.72 0.71
N LEU A 26 5.02 2.35 1.85
CA LEU A 26 6.42 2.63 2.15
C LEU A 26 7.37 1.81 1.28
N LEU A 27 7.07 0.53 1.03
CA LEU A 27 7.80 -0.32 0.08
C LEU A 27 7.75 0.28 -1.33
N ALA A 28 6.59 0.81 -1.75
CA ALA A 28 6.46 1.42 -3.08
C ALA A 28 7.30 2.69 -3.20
N ARG A 29 7.32 3.55 -2.17
CA ARG A 29 8.21 4.71 -2.10
C ARG A 29 9.68 4.31 -2.16
N HIS A 30 10.06 3.24 -1.46
CA HIS A 30 11.43 2.73 -1.47
C HIS A 30 11.83 2.17 -2.86
N ALA A 31 10.93 1.42 -3.50
CA ALA A 31 11.16 0.82 -4.82
C ALA A 31 11.11 1.83 -5.98
N ALA A 32 10.49 3.01 -5.80
CA ALA A 32 10.33 4.00 -6.86
C ALA A 32 11.67 4.53 -7.41
N HIS A 33 12.75 4.49 -6.63
CA HIS A 33 14.08 5.00 -7.02
C HIS A 33 14.01 6.44 -7.59
N LEU A 34 14.21 6.62 -8.90
CA LEU A 34 14.18 7.91 -9.60
C LEU A 34 12.82 8.21 -10.25
N LYS A 35 11.83 7.32 -10.12
CA LYS A 35 10.48 7.50 -10.68
C LYS A 35 9.70 8.50 -9.82
N GLU A 36 8.91 9.35 -10.46
CA GLU A 36 7.99 10.27 -9.79
C GLU A 36 6.72 9.52 -9.37
N ILE A 37 6.85 8.65 -8.36
CA ILE A 37 5.74 7.89 -7.77
C ILE A 37 5.42 8.43 -6.38
N GLU A 38 4.15 8.72 -6.15
CA GLU A 38 3.58 8.92 -4.82
C GLU A 38 2.83 7.68 -4.39
N ALA A 39 3.01 7.26 -3.13
CA ALA A 39 2.24 6.17 -2.56
C ALA A 39 1.60 6.59 -1.26
N PHE A 40 0.32 6.26 -1.11
CA PHE A 40 -0.51 6.56 0.04
C PHE A 40 -1.10 5.28 0.62
N ALA A 41 -1.47 5.33 1.90
CA ALA A 41 -2.22 4.28 2.56
C ALA A 41 -3.56 4.85 3.04
N ALA A 42 -4.62 4.07 2.89
CA ALA A 42 -5.92 4.39 3.46
C ALA A 42 -6.58 3.17 4.11
N TYR A 43 -7.37 3.44 5.15
CA TYR A 43 -8.13 2.42 5.86
C TYR A 43 -9.63 2.61 5.70
N THR A 44 -10.35 1.50 5.50
CA THR A 44 -11.82 1.50 5.55
C THR A 44 -12.35 1.54 6.99
N ASN A 45 -11.56 1.11 7.98
CA ASN A 45 -11.86 1.24 9.40
C ASN A 45 -10.74 2.00 10.13
N THR A 46 -10.93 3.30 10.32
CA THR A 46 -9.96 4.16 11.03
C THR A 46 -9.87 3.91 12.53
N GLN A 47 -10.77 3.09 13.10
CA GLN A 47 -10.69 2.69 14.51
C GLN A 47 -9.76 1.49 14.75
N MET A 48 -9.36 0.77 13.69
CA MET A 48 -8.32 -0.26 13.82
C MET A 48 -6.97 0.42 13.95
N GLN A 49 -6.33 0.20 15.11
CA GLN A 49 -5.11 0.85 15.55
C GLN A 49 -3.88 0.53 14.68
N GLU A 50 -2.82 1.28 14.98
CA GLU A 50 -1.48 1.31 14.40
C GLU A 50 -0.85 -0.07 14.10
N PRO A 51 0.21 -0.12 13.26
CA PRO A 51 0.86 -1.37 12.91
C PRO A 51 1.26 -2.18 14.14
N ASP A 52 1.10 -3.51 14.08
CA ASP A 52 1.67 -4.42 15.06
C ASP A 52 3.20 -4.20 15.14
N GLU A 53 3.80 -4.26 16.34
CA GLU A 53 5.25 -4.17 16.55
C GLU A 53 6.01 -5.16 15.67
N LEU A 54 5.42 -6.31 15.35
CA LEU A 54 6.02 -7.27 14.41
C LEU A 54 6.09 -6.73 12.97
N LEU A 55 5.14 -5.91 12.53
CA LEU A 55 5.19 -5.26 11.22
C LEU A 55 6.28 -4.19 11.18
N GLU A 56 6.40 -3.40 12.25
CA GLU A 56 7.50 -2.43 12.39
C GLU A 56 8.85 -3.13 12.36
N GLN A 57 8.98 -4.24 13.09
CA GLN A 57 10.18 -5.06 13.07
C GLN A 57 10.50 -5.53 11.65
N VAL A 58 9.56 -6.11 10.91
CA VAL A 58 9.81 -6.58 9.53
C VAL A 58 10.17 -5.43 8.60
N MET A 59 9.52 -4.28 8.70
CA MET A 59 9.85 -3.12 7.86
C MET A 59 11.23 -2.54 8.19
N SER A 60 11.62 -2.55 9.47
CA SER A 60 12.95 -2.11 9.90
C SER A 60 14.09 -2.98 9.35
N GLU A 61 13.82 -4.26 9.02
CA GLU A 61 14.81 -5.14 8.36
C GLU A 61 15.22 -4.60 6.98
N ASP A 62 14.31 -3.90 6.30
CA ASP A 62 14.54 -3.21 5.03
C ASP A 62 15.01 -1.75 5.23
N GLY A 63 15.26 -1.32 6.48
CA GLY A 63 15.62 0.06 6.82
C GLY A 63 14.47 1.06 6.67
N LEU A 64 13.22 0.58 6.71
CA LEU A 64 12.03 1.38 6.50
C LEU A 64 11.29 1.66 7.80
N ASP A 65 11.06 2.94 8.08
CA ASP A 65 10.34 3.40 9.26
C ASP A 65 8.85 3.66 8.94
N LEU A 66 7.98 2.80 9.49
CA LEU A 66 6.52 2.90 9.29
C LEU A 66 5.93 4.18 9.88
N ALA A 67 6.56 4.81 10.88
CA ALA A 67 6.08 6.05 11.46
C ALA A 67 6.07 7.22 10.46
N THR A 68 6.78 7.07 9.32
CA THR A 68 6.77 8.04 8.21
C THR A 68 5.51 7.97 7.34
N ILE A 69 4.65 6.96 7.55
CA ILE A 69 3.36 6.82 6.87
C ILE A 69 2.23 7.08 7.85
N VAL A 70 1.45 8.12 7.57
CA VAL A 70 0.17 8.36 8.26
C VAL A 70 -0.95 7.88 7.35
N PRO A 71 -1.67 6.80 7.70
CA PRO A 71 -2.77 6.29 6.90
C PRO A 71 -3.96 7.26 6.96
N LEU A 72 -4.63 7.41 5.82
CA LEU A 72 -5.80 8.28 5.66
C LEU A 72 -7.11 7.48 5.86
N ALA A 73 -8.20 8.17 6.16
CA ALA A 73 -9.52 7.60 5.98
C ALA A 73 -9.78 7.41 4.47
N LEU A 74 -10.33 6.25 4.07
CA LEU A 74 -10.73 6.08 2.68
C LEU A 74 -11.84 7.08 2.33
N GLY A 75 -11.63 7.86 1.26
CA GLY A 75 -12.57 8.87 0.79
C GLY A 75 -12.46 9.08 -0.71
N LYS A 76 -13.53 9.63 -1.30
CA LYS A 76 -13.65 9.81 -2.76
C LYS A 76 -12.53 10.69 -3.34
N ASP A 77 -12.19 11.79 -2.66
CA ASP A 77 -11.17 12.72 -3.15
C ASP A 77 -9.79 12.04 -3.28
N LEU A 78 -9.47 11.11 -2.37
CA LEU A 78 -8.23 10.34 -2.42
C LEU A 78 -8.25 9.31 -3.56
N LEU A 79 -9.39 8.67 -3.79
CA LEU A 79 -9.58 7.76 -4.93
C LEU A 79 -9.44 8.52 -6.26
N ASP A 80 -10.09 9.66 -6.40
CA ASP A 80 -10.03 10.48 -7.62
C ASP A 80 -8.61 11.03 -7.88
N TYR A 81 -7.83 11.27 -6.82
CA TYR A 81 -6.45 11.77 -6.93
C TYR A 81 -5.46 10.70 -7.42
N CYS A 82 -5.66 9.44 -7.06
CA CYS A 82 -4.74 8.36 -7.37
C CYS A 82 -5.03 7.71 -8.72
N GLN A 83 -4.00 7.38 -9.50
CA GLN A 83 -4.16 6.72 -10.80
C GLN A 83 -4.27 5.21 -10.66
N VAL A 84 -3.76 4.65 -9.57
CA VAL A 84 -3.84 3.22 -9.25
C VAL A 84 -4.33 3.03 -7.83
N VAL A 85 -5.36 2.19 -7.67
CA VAL A 85 -5.82 1.76 -6.35
C VAL A 85 -5.48 0.28 -6.19
N VAL A 86 -4.87 -0.08 -5.06
CA VAL A 86 -4.52 -1.46 -4.69
C VAL A 86 -5.28 -1.82 -3.43
N THR A 87 -6.09 -2.86 -3.49
CA THR A 87 -6.85 -3.39 -2.34
C THR A 87 -6.16 -4.62 -1.77
N LEU A 88 -6.02 -4.66 -0.44
CA LEU A 88 -5.40 -5.75 0.31
C LEU A 88 -5.99 -5.85 1.73
N GLY A 89 -5.58 -6.84 2.53
CA GLY A 89 -5.96 -6.92 3.95
C GLY A 89 -7.48 -7.00 4.18
N GLY A 90 -8.18 -7.82 3.38
CA GLY A 90 -9.62 -8.05 3.48
C GLY A 90 -10.51 -6.95 2.87
N VAL A 91 -9.92 -5.98 2.17
CA VAL A 91 -10.66 -5.05 1.28
C VAL A 91 -10.65 -5.62 -0.13
N LYS A 92 -11.81 -5.61 -0.78
CA LYS A 92 -11.98 -6.05 -2.16
C LYS A 92 -12.16 -4.86 -3.09
N ALA A 93 -12.05 -5.13 -4.40
CA ALA A 93 -12.22 -4.09 -5.41
C ALA A 93 -13.61 -3.45 -5.36
N GLU A 94 -14.66 -4.21 -5.03
CA GLU A 94 -16.02 -3.67 -4.86
C GLU A 94 -16.17 -2.69 -3.69
N ASP A 95 -15.26 -2.71 -2.70
CA ASP A 95 -15.35 -1.85 -1.51
C ASP A 95 -14.83 -0.42 -1.78
N VAL A 96 -14.07 -0.20 -2.86
CA VAL A 96 -13.49 1.10 -3.22
C VAL A 96 -14.30 1.85 -4.28
N GLY A 97 -15.45 1.30 -4.70
CA GLY A 97 -16.30 1.89 -5.72
C GLY A 97 -15.71 1.83 -7.13
N GLU A 98 -16.31 2.56 -8.08
CA GLU A 98 -15.83 2.61 -9.45
C GLU A 98 -14.53 3.44 -9.54
N HIS A 99 -13.46 2.83 -10.04
CA HIS A 99 -12.19 3.50 -10.28
C HIS A 99 -11.54 2.95 -11.57
N PRO A 100 -10.87 3.79 -12.39
CA PRO A 100 -10.33 3.36 -13.69
C PRO A 100 -9.33 2.21 -13.63
N LYS A 101 -8.57 2.10 -12.53
CA LYS A 101 -7.58 1.04 -12.32
C LYS A 101 -7.56 0.60 -10.87
N VAL A 102 -8.07 -0.61 -10.62
CA VAL A 102 -8.05 -1.27 -9.31
C VAL A 102 -7.32 -2.60 -9.44
N LEU A 103 -6.32 -2.81 -8.59
CA LEU A 103 -5.64 -4.08 -8.40
C LEU A 103 -6.10 -4.68 -7.08
N HIS A 104 -6.32 -5.99 -7.08
CA HIS A 104 -6.62 -6.73 -5.86
C HIS A 104 -5.48 -7.69 -5.56
N TRP A 105 -4.86 -7.53 -4.39
CA TRP A 105 -3.82 -8.42 -3.90
C TRP A 105 -4.38 -9.26 -2.76
N ASP A 106 -4.63 -10.53 -3.09
CA ASP A 106 -5.01 -11.54 -2.10
C ASP A 106 -3.78 -11.92 -1.27
N LEU A 107 -3.57 -11.18 -0.19
CA LEU A 107 -2.53 -11.43 0.79
C LEU A 107 -3.15 -11.99 2.07
N PRO A 108 -2.55 -13.02 2.69
CA PRO A 108 -2.98 -13.50 4.00
C PRO A 108 -2.93 -12.38 5.04
N SER A 109 -3.83 -12.45 6.03
CA SER A 109 -3.81 -11.55 7.17
C SER A 109 -2.52 -11.72 7.99
N THR A 110 -1.95 -10.61 8.43
CA THR A 110 -0.82 -10.59 9.38
C THR A 110 -1.29 -10.68 10.83
N ASP A 111 -2.56 -10.40 11.10
CA ASP A 111 -3.12 -10.36 12.46
C ASP A 111 -2.94 -11.70 13.18
N GLY A 112 -2.29 -11.65 14.35
CA GLY A 112 -2.07 -12.81 15.20
C GLY A 112 -1.10 -13.86 14.63
N GLN A 113 -0.38 -13.55 13.56
CA GLN A 113 0.65 -14.41 12.99
C GLN A 113 1.99 -14.22 13.70
N ASP A 114 2.84 -15.25 13.64
CA ASP A 114 4.23 -15.13 14.10
C ASP A 114 5.11 -14.38 13.08
N ILE A 115 6.26 -13.90 13.56
CA ILE A 115 7.22 -13.14 12.74
C ILE A 115 7.71 -13.92 11.50
N VAL A 116 7.80 -15.25 11.59
CA VAL A 116 8.27 -16.09 10.45
C VAL A 116 7.23 -16.09 9.35
N THR A 117 5.96 -16.15 9.71
CA THR A 117 4.83 -16.11 8.78
C THR A 117 4.65 -14.72 8.21
N ILE A 118 4.78 -13.66 9.02
CA ILE A 118 4.75 -12.28 8.55
C ILE A 118 5.86 -12.04 7.52
N ARG A 119 7.09 -12.49 7.76
CA ARG A 119 8.19 -12.34 6.78
C ARG A 119 7.86 -12.99 5.43
N LYS A 120 7.23 -14.17 5.42
CA LYS A 120 6.80 -14.85 4.18
C LYS A 120 5.70 -14.06 3.46
N ILE A 121 4.73 -13.52 4.18
CA ILE A 121 3.71 -12.64 3.60
C ILE A 121 4.38 -11.41 2.96
N PHE A 122 5.41 -10.87 3.62
CA PHE A 122 6.14 -9.70 3.13
C PHE A 122 7.06 -10.00 1.95
N GLU A 123 7.53 -11.24 1.76
CA GLU A 123 8.20 -11.65 0.52
C GLU A 123 7.28 -11.48 -0.69
N ASP A 124 6.03 -11.95 -0.59
CA ASP A 124 5.03 -11.77 -1.67
C ASP A 124 4.68 -10.29 -1.84
N LEU A 125 4.43 -9.56 -0.74
CA LEU A 125 4.15 -8.12 -0.80
C LEU A 125 5.28 -7.34 -1.49
N ARG A 126 6.54 -7.60 -1.13
CA ARG A 126 7.72 -6.96 -1.74
C ARG A 126 7.77 -7.21 -3.24
N TRP A 127 7.53 -8.46 -3.66
CA TRP A 127 7.52 -8.81 -5.08
C TRP A 127 6.40 -8.10 -5.84
N LYS A 128 5.16 -8.14 -5.33
CA LYS A 128 4.01 -7.45 -5.96
C LYS A 128 4.21 -5.94 -6.05
N VAL A 129 4.75 -5.32 -4.99
CA VAL A 129 5.08 -3.88 -4.97
C VAL A 129 6.15 -3.57 -6.02
N LYS A 130 7.21 -4.37 -6.08
CA LYS A 130 8.27 -4.18 -7.06
C LYS A 130 7.73 -4.28 -8.49
N GLU A 131 6.94 -5.30 -8.79
CA GLU A 131 6.35 -5.47 -10.12
C GLU A 131 5.43 -4.30 -10.50
N LEU A 132 4.59 -3.85 -9.57
CA LEU A 132 3.73 -2.69 -9.79
C LEU A 132 4.56 -1.44 -10.11
N VAL A 133 5.57 -1.15 -9.29
CA VAL A 133 6.43 0.01 -9.47
C VAL A 133 7.24 -0.09 -10.75
N ASP A 134 7.78 -1.26 -11.11
CA ASP A 134 8.52 -1.48 -12.35
C ASP A 134 7.64 -1.26 -13.59
N GLY A 135 6.36 -1.64 -13.51
CA GLY A 135 5.37 -1.51 -14.59
C GLY A 135 4.72 -0.13 -14.75
N ILE A 136 5.07 0.83 -13.89
CA ILE A 136 4.74 2.27 -14.04
C ILE A 136 5.87 2.95 -14.80
#